data_AF-A0A2V9QJ94-F1
#
_entry.id   AF-A0A2V9QJ94-F1
#
_cell.length_a   1.000
_cell.length_b   1.000
_cell.length_c   1.000
_cell.angle_alpha   90.00
_cell.angle_beta   90.00
_cell.angle_gamma   90.00
#
_symmetry.space_group_name_H-M   'P 1'
#
loop_
_entity.id
_entity.type
_entity.pdbx_description
1 polymer ?
#
loop_
_entity_poly.entity_id
_entity_poly.type
_entity_poly.pdbx_seq_one_letter_code
_entity_poly.pdbx_strand_id
1 'polypeptide(L)'
;MNRSTVTKALLRALIPALVVFGSVSTTGLSLQSSRLALVGPNTITLPNCPKGLSTNDHFLYIAGTGIPEAVKVTVVNCTPGAGGTISLVATSVHGDGYTISSATGGIKEAWEDAHGVLVLPPGHIATMYAPLHLEKSNAYMDLSGATLVCNVPNNGPCVKIGNDSNPGAYSNITITNLTCKPGTKSTGPCLEDNAQHTRILGMTAMGNPGSYFGYYIQTDNDQSMEISGLNTNSTTALRCDMSFCGSAVYNPAGPDNAAVGWIHDSN
;
A
#
# COMPACT_ATOMS: atom_id res chain seq x y z
N MET A 1 18.63 43.84 35.56
CA MET A 1 17.27 43.64 36.13
C MET A 1 16.31 43.85 34.96
N ASN A 2 15.95 42.89 34.11
CA ASN A 2 15.14 41.66 34.26
C ASN A 2 13.83 41.77 35.06
N ARG A 3 12.71 41.82 34.31
CA ARG A 3 11.35 41.22 34.50
C ARG A 3 10.26 42.17 33.94
N SER A 4 9.58 41.75 32.85
CA SER A 4 8.17 41.28 32.83
C SER A 4 7.16 42.43 33.00
N THR A 5 6.15 42.63 32.13
CA THR A 5 5.00 41.73 31.95
C THR A 5 4.14 42.16 30.74
N VAL A 6 3.87 41.19 29.83
CA VAL A 6 2.60 40.78 29.18
C VAL A 6 1.45 41.82 29.19
N THR A 7 0.77 42.18 28.09
CA THR A 7 -0.28 41.38 27.43
C THR A 7 -0.80 42.07 26.15
N LYS A 8 -0.85 41.37 25.01
CA LYS A 8 -1.92 41.50 24.01
C LYS A 8 -1.99 40.22 23.18
N ALA A 9 -2.90 39.34 23.59
CA ALA A 9 -3.33 38.18 22.84
C ALA A 9 -4.14 38.62 21.62
N LEU A 10 -3.82 38.09 20.43
CA LEU A 10 -4.79 37.50 19.51
C LEU A 10 -4.08 36.86 18.30
N LEU A 11 -4.51 35.65 17.97
CA LEU A 11 -4.48 35.03 16.63
C LEU A 11 -3.15 34.46 16.09
N ARG A 12 -2.92 33.16 16.35
CA ARG A 12 -2.68 32.10 15.33
C ARG A 12 -2.40 30.77 16.03
N ALA A 13 -3.48 30.06 16.37
CA ALA A 13 -3.46 28.62 16.52
C ALA A 13 -3.55 27.97 15.12
N LEU A 14 -3.08 26.73 15.01
CA LEU A 14 -3.17 25.79 13.86
C LEU A 14 -2.10 25.95 12.77
N ILE A 15 -0.89 25.49 13.08
CA ILE A 15 -0.11 24.67 12.16
C ILE A 15 0.26 23.42 12.97
N PRO A 16 -0.35 22.23 12.78
CA PRO A 16 0.25 21.05 13.34
C PRO A 16 1.54 20.81 12.56
N ALA A 17 2.63 20.70 13.32
CA ALA A 17 3.94 20.36 12.83
C ALA A 17 3.85 19.17 11.86
N LEU A 18 4.39 19.36 10.66
CA LEU A 18 4.70 18.30 9.72
C LEU A 18 5.75 17.39 10.38
N VAL A 19 5.30 16.37 11.10
CA VAL A 19 6.15 15.30 11.58
C VAL A 19 6.10 14.19 10.53
N VAL A 20 7.09 14.16 9.64
CA VAL A 20 7.32 13.03 8.74
C VAL A 20 7.97 11.92 9.58
N PHE A 21 7.18 10.93 10.00
CA PHE A 21 7.72 9.64 10.43
C PHE A 21 7.76 8.72 9.21
N GLY A 22 8.98 8.34 8.79
CA GLY A 22 9.22 7.52 7.60
C GLY A 22 9.35 8.35 6.32
N SER A 23 10.54 8.34 5.71
CA SER A 23 10.74 8.87 4.36
C SER A 23 10.62 7.74 3.36
N VAL A 24 9.66 7.82 2.42
CA VAL A 24 9.69 6.98 1.22
C VAL A 24 10.90 7.41 0.40
N SER A 25 11.94 6.58 0.40
CA SER A 25 13.13 6.81 -0.40
C SER A 25 12.77 6.56 -1.87
N THR A 26 12.72 7.62 -2.68
CA THR A 26 12.55 7.53 -4.14
C THR A 26 13.81 7.05 -4.85
N THR A 27 14.94 6.95 -4.14
CA THR A 27 16.13 6.28 -4.65
C THR A 27 15.91 4.78 -4.49
N GLY A 28 15.51 4.15 -5.59
CA GLY A 28 15.38 2.70 -5.68
C GLY A 28 16.58 2.00 -5.05
N LEU A 29 16.30 0.89 -4.38
CA LEU A 29 17.29 -0.09 -3.96
C LEU A 29 18.20 -0.42 -5.17
N SER A 30 19.35 0.25 -5.29
CA SER A 30 20.37 -0.08 -6.30
C SER A 30 21.10 -1.33 -5.81
N LEU A 31 20.51 -2.49 -6.09
CA LEU A 31 21.00 -3.79 -5.64
C LEU A 31 21.98 -4.37 -6.63
N GLN A 32 23.25 -4.38 -6.26
CA GLN A 32 24.22 -5.29 -6.87
C GLN A 32 24.02 -6.66 -6.24
N SER A 33 23.23 -7.52 -6.89
CA SER A 33 23.17 -8.94 -6.56
C SER A 33 24.13 -9.71 -7.48
N SER A 34 24.88 -10.64 -6.90
CA SER A 34 25.57 -11.69 -7.62
C SER A 34 24.53 -12.61 -8.28
N ARG A 35 24.14 -12.27 -9.52
CA ARG A 35 23.33 -13.04 -10.47
C ARG A 35 22.11 -13.78 -9.89
N LEU A 36 20.92 -13.19 -10.07
CA LEU A 36 19.62 -13.88 -10.08
C LEU A 36 19.47 -14.78 -11.34
N ALA A 37 20.45 -15.66 -11.60
CA ALA A 37 20.55 -16.39 -12.87
C ALA A 37 19.59 -17.58 -12.98
N LEU A 38 18.94 -18.00 -11.89
CA LEU A 38 18.17 -19.25 -11.84
C LEU A 38 16.87 -19.08 -11.06
N VAL A 39 15.85 -19.81 -11.53
CA VAL A 39 14.62 -20.08 -10.77
C VAL A 39 15.00 -20.76 -9.45
N GLY A 40 14.32 -20.38 -8.37
CA GLY A 40 14.52 -20.94 -7.04
C GLY A 40 15.11 -19.98 -6.02
N PRO A 41 15.72 -20.50 -4.95
CA PRO A 41 16.26 -19.69 -3.86
C PRO A 41 17.40 -18.78 -4.34
N ASN A 42 17.29 -17.49 -4.02
CA ASN A 42 18.30 -16.49 -4.32
C ASN A 42 18.58 -15.65 -3.07
N THR A 43 19.84 -15.20 -2.93
CA THR A 43 20.27 -14.29 -1.87
C THR A 43 20.80 -13.01 -2.50
N ILE A 44 20.34 -11.87 -1.98
CA ILE A 44 20.73 -10.54 -2.43
C ILE A 44 21.48 -9.85 -1.31
N THR A 45 22.62 -9.23 -1.66
CA THR A 45 23.34 -8.35 -0.76
C THR A 45 22.81 -6.92 -0.89
N LEU A 46 22.48 -6.32 0.25
CA LEU A 46 22.06 -4.93 0.37
C LEU A 46 23.24 -4.12 0.90
N PRO A 47 23.69 -3.05 0.22
CA PRO A 47 24.71 -2.15 0.76
C PRO A 47 24.16 -1.35 1.97
N ASN A 48 22.87 -1.03 1.93
CA ASN A 48 22.11 -0.46 3.04
C ASN A 48 20.75 -1.13 3.11
N CYS A 49 20.39 -1.65 4.26
CA CYS A 49 19.10 -2.27 4.47
C CYS A 49 18.05 -1.20 4.78
N PRO A 50 16.94 -1.14 4.02
CA PRO A 50 15.82 -0.29 4.37
C PRO A 50 15.34 -0.60 5.79
N LYS A 51 15.07 0.46 6.56
CA LYS A 51 14.35 0.28 7.81
C LYS A 51 12.93 -0.21 7.52
N GLY A 52 12.38 -1.02 8.41
CA GLY A 52 11.07 -1.64 8.23
C GLY A 52 11.07 -2.90 7.35
N LEU A 53 12.13 -3.17 6.56
CA LEU A 53 12.22 -4.40 5.77
C LEU A 53 12.15 -5.64 6.67
N SER A 54 11.22 -6.54 6.36
CA SER A 54 10.95 -7.74 7.15
C SER A 54 10.45 -8.87 6.25
N THR A 55 10.09 -10.01 6.84
CA THR A 55 9.44 -11.14 6.15
C THR A 55 7.90 -11.01 6.13
N ASN A 56 7.35 -9.97 6.74
CA ASN A 56 5.90 -9.75 6.85
C ASN A 56 5.38 -9.09 5.57
N ASP A 57 5.08 -9.92 4.57
CA ASP A 57 4.51 -9.52 3.28
C ASP A 57 5.25 -8.34 2.61
N HIS A 58 6.58 -8.35 2.72
CA HIS A 58 7.44 -7.54 1.87
C HIS A 58 7.71 -8.27 0.56
N PHE A 59 7.49 -7.55 -0.53
CA PHE A 59 7.73 -8.03 -1.87
C PHE A 59 8.72 -7.12 -2.58
N LEU A 60 9.63 -7.73 -3.32
CA LEU A 60 10.50 -7.06 -4.27
C LEU A 60 9.96 -7.26 -5.68
N TYR A 61 10.21 -6.30 -6.55
CA TYR A 61 9.91 -6.39 -7.96
C TYR A 61 11.20 -6.56 -8.75
N ILE A 62 11.30 -7.65 -9.50
CA ILE A 62 12.42 -7.96 -10.38
C ILE A 62 11.96 -7.72 -11.82
N ALA A 63 12.72 -6.94 -12.59
CA ALA A 63 12.37 -6.56 -13.96
C ALA A 63 13.63 -6.34 -14.82
N GLY A 64 13.47 -5.83 -16.05
CA GLY A 64 14.55 -5.63 -17.02
C GLY A 64 14.68 -6.84 -17.94
N THR A 65 15.69 -7.68 -17.72
CA THR A 65 15.90 -8.90 -18.50
C THR A 65 15.15 -10.09 -17.87
N GLY A 66 14.35 -10.80 -18.67
CA GLY A 66 13.51 -11.93 -18.24
C GLY A 66 12.03 -11.55 -18.11
N ILE A 67 11.25 -12.40 -17.44
CA ILE A 67 9.83 -12.13 -17.14
C ILE A 67 9.77 -11.35 -15.83
N PRO A 68 9.22 -10.12 -15.80
CA PRO A 68 9.12 -9.37 -14.55
C PRO A 68 8.22 -10.07 -13.54
N GLU A 69 8.62 -10.08 -12.27
CA GLU A 69 7.87 -10.73 -11.21
C GLU A 69 7.98 -9.98 -9.88
N ALA A 70 6.92 -10.06 -9.06
CA ALA A 70 6.95 -9.65 -7.67
C ALA A 70 7.19 -10.89 -6.78
N VAL A 71 8.23 -10.84 -5.95
CA VAL A 71 8.69 -11.98 -5.14
C VAL A 71 8.73 -11.62 -3.66
N LYS A 72 8.22 -12.49 -2.81
CA LYS A 72 8.22 -12.29 -1.36
C LYS A 72 9.62 -12.45 -0.78
N VAL A 73 9.98 -11.58 0.15
CA VAL A 73 11.19 -11.71 0.97
C VAL A 73 10.94 -12.78 2.03
N THR A 74 11.78 -13.82 2.06
CA THR A 74 11.63 -14.98 2.95
C THR A 74 12.59 -14.96 4.13
N VAL A 75 13.73 -14.27 4.00
CA VAL A 75 14.70 -14.08 5.07
C VAL A 75 15.24 -12.67 5.02
N VAL A 76 15.40 -12.04 6.19
CA VAL A 76 16.07 -10.75 6.35
C VAL A 76 17.23 -10.92 7.33
N ASN A 77 18.45 -10.96 6.80
CA ASN A 77 19.70 -11.01 7.54
C ASN A 77 20.48 -9.72 7.30
N CYS A 78 19.84 -8.60 7.64
CA CYS A 78 20.42 -7.29 7.48
C CYS A 78 20.20 -6.46 8.74
N THR A 79 21.08 -5.49 8.98
CA THR A 79 20.89 -4.50 10.04
C THR A 79 20.26 -3.25 9.45
N PRO A 80 19.14 -2.73 10.00
CA PRO A 80 18.51 -1.52 9.49
C PRO A 80 19.50 -0.34 9.38
N GLY A 81 19.57 0.27 8.20
CA GLY A 81 20.49 1.38 7.90
C GLY A 81 21.95 0.97 7.65
N ALA A 82 22.28 -0.32 7.66
CA ALA A 82 23.61 -0.85 7.34
C ALA A 82 23.50 -2.00 6.34
N GLY A 83 24.64 -2.56 5.93
CA GLY A 83 24.66 -3.67 4.95
C GLY A 83 24.07 -4.97 5.49
N GLY A 84 23.77 -5.89 4.58
CA GLY A 84 23.31 -7.23 4.93
C GLY A 84 22.84 -8.04 3.74
N THR A 85 22.04 -9.07 4.02
CA THR A 85 21.46 -9.93 2.98
C THR A 85 19.98 -10.16 3.19
N ILE A 86 19.29 -10.45 2.10
CA ILE A 86 17.92 -10.95 2.09
C ILE A 86 17.84 -12.17 1.20
N SER A 87 16.87 -13.04 1.46
CA SER A 87 16.58 -14.18 0.61
C SER A 87 15.17 -14.11 0.06
N LEU A 88 15.00 -14.69 -1.13
CA LEU A 88 13.73 -14.81 -1.84
C LEU A 88 13.75 -16.07 -2.71
N VAL A 89 12.59 -16.42 -3.28
CA VAL A 89 12.47 -17.49 -4.26
C VAL A 89 11.97 -16.90 -5.57
N ALA A 90 12.82 -16.87 -6.59
CA ALA A 90 12.47 -16.40 -7.92
C ALA A 90 11.70 -17.49 -8.66
N THR A 91 10.65 -17.11 -9.40
CA THR A 91 9.88 -18.04 -10.24
C THR A 91 10.33 -17.99 -11.70
N SER A 92 11.07 -16.96 -12.08
CA SER A 92 11.56 -16.72 -13.43
C SER A 92 13.09 -16.64 -13.48
N VAL A 93 13.63 -16.91 -14.67
CA VAL A 93 15.06 -16.70 -14.96
C VAL A 93 15.29 -15.23 -15.28
N HIS A 94 16.30 -14.61 -14.66
CA HIS A 94 16.72 -13.25 -14.96
C HIS A 94 18.16 -13.22 -15.49
N GLY A 95 18.30 -12.75 -16.72
CA GLY A 95 19.62 -12.56 -17.35
C GLY A 95 20.29 -11.27 -16.88
N ASP A 96 21.56 -11.09 -17.25
CA ASP A 96 22.29 -9.86 -16.95
C ASP A 96 21.50 -8.62 -17.42
N GLY A 97 21.49 -7.57 -16.59
CA GLY A 97 20.70 -6.35 -16.83
C GLY A 97 19.33 -6.30 -16.12
N TYR A 98 19.00 -7.27 -15.26
CA TYR A 98 17.83 -7.15 -14.38
C TYR A 98 17.99 -6.03 -13.34
N THR A 99 16.86 -5.53 -12.85
CA THR A 99 16.77 -4.57 -11.75
C THR A 99 15.90 -5.13 -10.64
N ILE A 100 16.18 -4.75 -9.39
CA ILE A 100 15.35 -5.09 -8.23
C ILE A 100 14.92 -3.81 -7.55
N SER A 101 13.64 -3.69 -7.23
CA SER A 101 13.07 -2.58 -6.46
C SER A 101 12.06 -3.08 -5.43
N SER A 102 11.56 -2.20 -4.55
CA SER A 102 10.37 -2.52 -3.75
C SER A 102 9.16 -2.69 -4.67
N ALA A 103 8.34 -3.73 -4.44
CA ALA A 103 7.11 -3.94 -5.21
C ALA A 103 5.97 -2.99 -4.79
N THR A 104 6.15 -2.25 -3.68
CA THR A 104 5.17 -1.29 -3.15
C THR A 104 5.67 0.16 -3.24
N GLY A 105 6.70 0.40 -4.05
CA GLY A 105 7.30 1.73 -4.18
C GLY A 105 7.99 2.25 -2.91
N GLY A 106 8.33 1.37 -1.96
CA GLY A 106 8.94 1.74 -0.68
C GLY A 106 7.93 2.04 0.44
N ILE A 107 6.62 1.94 0.16
CA ILE A 107 5.57 2.32 1.11
C ILE A 107 5.47 1.29 2.24
N LYS A 108 5.59 -0.01 1.96
CA LYS A 108 5.52 -1.06 2.99
C LYS A 108 6.68 -0.95 3.97
N GLU A 109 7.89 -0.71 3.47
CA GLU A 109 9.07 -0.48 4.30
C GLU A 109 8.89 0.74 5.20
N ALA A 110 8.41 1.85 4.64
CA ALA A 110 8.14 3.07 5.39
C ALA A 110 7.03 2.89 6.44
N TRP A 111 5.98 2.14 6.12
CA TRP A 111 4.90 1.80 7.05
C TRP A 111 5.40 1.02 8.26
N GLU A 112 6.24 0.02 8.04
CA GLU A 112 6.80 -0.79 9.12
C GLU A 112 7.80 0.01 9.98
N ASP A 113 8.66 0.83 9.37
CA ASP A 113 9.59 1.73 10.07
C ASP A 113 8.85 2.77 10.91
N ALA A 114 7.79 3.36 10.34
CA ALA A 114 6.94 4.33 11.02
C ALA A 114 5.93 3.69 11.98
N HIS A 115 5.99 2.37 12.15
CA HIS A 115 5.16 1.62 13.06
C HIS A 115 3.65 1.84 12.86
N GLY A 116 3.21 1.99 11.61
CA GLY A 116 1.80 2.16 11.27
C GLY A 116 1.29 3.59 11.31
N VAL A 117 2.17 4.59 11.43
CA VAL A 117 1.79 6.02 11.33
C VAL A 117 2.57 6.66 10.20
N LEU A 118 1.99 6.68 9.00
CA LEU A 118 2.67 7.12 7.78
C LEU A 118 1.93 8.27 7.10
N VAL A 119 2.68 9.28 6.66
CA VAL A 119 2.17 10.35 5.78
C VAL A 119 3.03 10.38 4.53
N LEU A 120 2.43 10.18 3.37
CA LEU A 120 3.12 10.30 2.09
C LEU A 120 3.22 11.75 1.65
N PRO A 121 4.27 12.14 0.91
CA PRO A 121 4.35 13.46 0.34
C PRO A 121 3.24 13.66 -0.71
N PRO A 122 2.61 14.86 -0.77
CA PRO A 122 1.60 15.15 -1.77
C PRO A 122 2.09 14.94 -3.20
N GLY A 123 1.24 14.39 -4.06
CA GLY A 123 1.56 14.13 -5.47
C GLY A 123 2.51 12.95 -5.70
N HIS A 124 2.81 12.15 -4.66
CA HIS A 124 3.56 10.91 -4.83
C HIS A 124 2.80 9.94 -5.76
N ILE A 125 3.53 9.28 -6.66
CA ILE A 125 2.98 8.25 -7.55
C ILE A 125 3.80 6.98 -7.35
N ALA A 126 3.14 5.90 -6.92
CA ALA A 126 3.76 4.59 -6.75
C ALA A 126 3.07 3.57 -7.66
N THR A 127 3.86 2.76 -8.36
CA THR A 127 3.32 1.59 -9.08
C THR A 127 3.44 0.37 -8.18
N MET A 128 2.31 -0.27 -7.92
CA MET A 128 2.18 -1.41 -7.03
C MET A 128 2.23 -2.69 -7.86
N TYR A 129 3.23 -3.54 -7.61
CA TYR A 129 3.37 -4.86 -8.23
C TYR A 129 3.00 -6.01 -7.28
N ALA A 130 2.81 -5.69 -6.00
CA ALA A 130 2.25 -6.56 -4.96
C ALA A 130 1.33 -5.72 -4.05
N PRO A 131 0.39 -6.36 -3.32
CA PRO A 131 -0.43 -5.63 -2.36
C PRO A 131 0.40 -4.97 -1.26
N LEU A 132 0.02 -3.75 -0.88
CA LEU A 132 0.47 -3.12 0.36
C LEU A 132 -0.37 -3.66 1.52
N HIS A 133 0.20 -4.60 2.27
CA HIS A 133 -0.43 -5.17 3.46
C HIS A 133 -0.28 -4.25 4.67
N LEU A 134 -1.41 -3.82 5.25
CA LEU A 134 -1.52 -2.97 6.43
C LEU A 134 -1.99 -3.80 7.61
N GLU A 135 -1.05 -4.50 8.24
CA GLU A 135 -1.28 -5.49 9.28
C GLU A 135 -0.88 -4.95 10.66
N LYS A 136 -1.51 -3.85 11.08
CA LYS A 136 -1.23 -3.22 12.37
C LYS A 136 -2.44 -2.52 12.95
N SER A 137 -2.76 -2.80 14.21
CA SER A 137 -3.87 -2.12 14.89
C SER A 137 -3.49 -0.71 15.35
N ASN A 138 -4.48 0.16 15.50
CA ASN A 138 -4.31 1.56 15.92
C ASN A 138 -3.35 2.32 15.00
N ALA A 139 -3.58 2.20 13.71
CA ALA A 139 -2.68 2.67 12.68
C ALA A 139 -3.35 3.73 11.78
N TYR A 140 -2.54 4.59 11.20
CA TYR A 140 -2.96 5.74 10.41
C TYR A 140 -2.05 5.91 9.18
N MET A 141 -2.65 5.98 8.00
CA MET A 141 -1.96 6.32 6.75
C MET A 141 -2.65 7.50 6.07
N ASP A 142 -1.92 8.59 5.88
CA ASP A 142 -2.35 9.70 5.02
C ASP A 142 -1.57 9.66 3.72
N LEU A 143 -2.27 9.43 2.61
CA LEU A 143 -1.64 9.42 1.31
C LEU A 143 -1.53 10.81 0.70
N SER A 144 -2.19 11.82 1.28
CA SER A 144 -2.12 13.22 0.85
C SER A 144 -2.35 13.41 -0.67
N GLY A 145 -3.26 12.61 -1.24
CA GLY A 145 -3.57 12.60 -2.67
C GLY A 145 -2.60 11.77 -3.52
N ALA A 146 -1.74 10.95 -2.92
CA ALA A 146 -0.84 10.07 -3.65
C ALA A 146 -1.63 9.09 -4.53
N THR A 147 -1.10 8.85 -5.72
CA THR A 147 -1.68 7.91 -6.69
C THR A 147 -0.98 6.57 -6.61
N LEU A 148 -1.73 5.54 -6.23
CA LEU A 148 -1.28 4.15 -6.34
C LEU A 148 -1.76 3.59 -7.69
N VAL A 149 -0.81 3.30 -8.57
CA VAL A 149 -1.05 2.64 -9.86
C VAL A 149 -1.02 1.13 -9.65
N CYS A 150 -2.18 0.49 -9.81
CA CYS A 150 -2.40 -0.88 -9.43
C CYS A 150 -2.04 -1.89 -10.51
N ASN A 151 -0.83 -2.43 -10.43
CA ASN A 151 -0.32 -3.43 -11.36
C ASN A 151 -0.10 -4.79 -10.67
N VAL A 152 -0.93 -5.08 -9.66
CA VAL A 152 -0.91 -6.33 -8.91
C VAL A 152 -1.55 -7.44 -9.76
N PRO A 153 -0.87 -8.58 -9.95
CA PRO A 153 -1.41 -9.68 -10.75
C PRO A 153 -2.57 -10.41 -10.06
N ASN A 154 -3.24 -11.31 -10.78
CA ASN A 154 -4.23 -12.25 -10.25
C ASN A 154 -5.41 -11.62 -9.50
N ASN A 155 -5.86 -10.45 -9.96
CA ASN A 155 -6.95 -9.69 -9.33
C ASN A 155 -6.67 -9.25 -7.88
N GLY A 156 -5.41 -9.21 -7.44
CA GLY A 156 -5.07 -8.76 -6.10
C GLY A 156 -5.29 -7.24 -5.92
N PRO A 157 -5.59 -6.79 -4.69
CA PRO A 157 -5.72 -5.38 -4.37
C PRO A 157 -4.37 -4.67 -4.36
N CYS A 158 -4.39 -3.35 -4.50
CA CYS A 158 -3.24 -2.49 -4.22
C CYS A 158 -2.98 -2.33 -2.74
N VAL A 159 -4.05 -2.25 -1.95
CA VAL A 159 -3.98 -2.08 -0.51
C VAL A 159 -4.82 -3.19 0.11
N LYS A 160 -4.22 -3.94 1.03
CA LYS A 160 -4.91 -4.95 1.81
C LYS A 160 -4.81 -4.57 3.28
N ILE A 161 -5.94 -4.30 3.91
CA ILE A 161 -6.02 -3.97 5.34
C ILE A 161 -6.34 -5.27 6.09
N GLY A 162 -5.54 -5.59 7.10
CA GLY A 162 -5.62 -6.88 7.78
C GLY A 162 -5.14 -8.05 6.91
N ASN A 163 -5.56 -9.28 7.24
CA ASN A 163 -5.22 -10.47 6.47
C ASN A 163 -6.28 -11.57 6.54
N ASP A 164 -6.21 -12.50 5.58
CA ASP A 164 -7.21 -13.55 5.38
C ASP A 164 -7.14 -14.69 6.39
N SER A 165 -6.00 -14.84 7.06
CA SER A 165 -5.79 -15.92 8.01
C SER A 165 -6.41 -15.60 9.37
N ASN A 166 -6.58 -14.32 9.70
CA ASN A 166 -7.13 -13.88 10.97
C ASN A 166 -7.84 -12.51 10.84
N PRO A 167 -9.06 -12.47 10.30
CA PRO A 167 -9.81 -11.24 10.01
C PRO A 167 -10.20 -10.41 11.26
N GLY A 168 -9.92 -10.92 12.46
CA GLY A 168 -10.09 -10.21 13.74
C GLY A 168 -8.78 -9.73 14.39
N ALA A 169 -7.61 -10.01 13.80
CA ALA A 169 -6.32 -9.70 14.41
C ALA A 169 -5.99 -8.20 14.41
N TYR A 170 -6.53 -7.46 13.43
CA TYR A 170 -6.17 -6.07 13.19
C TYR A 170 -7.40 -5.19 13.31
N SER A 171 -7.23 -4.04 13.97
CA SER A 171 -8.35 -3.14 14.18
C SER A 171 -7.97 -1.67 14.30
N ASN A 172 -8.95 -0.79 14.08
CA ASN A 172 -8.80 0.65 14.20
C ASN A 172 -7.68 1.18 13.28
N ILE A 173 -7.85 0.96 11.98
CA ILE A 173 -6.92 1.39 10.92
C ILE A 173 -7.60 2.50 10.14
N THR A 174 -6.92 3.62 9.94
CA THR A 174 -7.44 4.74 9.15
C THR A 174 -6.56 5.00 7.95
N ILE A 175 -7.15 5.07 6.77
CA ILE A 175 -6.49 5.46 5.51
C ILE A 175 -7.19 6.70 4.98
N THR A 176 -6.41 7.72 4.62
CA THR A 176 -6.95 8.97 4.10
C THR A 176 -6.32 9.37 2.77
N ASN A 177 -7.12 10.04 1.92
CA ASN A 177 -6.67 10.73 0.71
C ASN A 177 -5.96 9.83 -0.33
N LEU A 178 -6.34 8.55 -0.43
CA LEU A 178 -5.84 7.61 -1.44
C LEU A 178 -6.40 7.96 -2.82
N THR A 179 -5.56 8.06 -3.84
CA THR A 179 -6.00 7.98 -5.24
C THR A 179 -5.64 6.61 -5.81
N CYS A 180 -6.65 5.86 -6.24
CA CYS A 180 -6.49 4.53 -6.84
C CYS A 180 -6.62 4.60 -8.35
N LYS A 181 -5.58 4.15 -9.07
CA LYS A 181 -5.55 4.09 -10.53
C LYS A 181 -5.28 2.66 -11.00
N PRO A 182 -6.08 2.03 -11.87
CA PRO A 182 -5.80 0.68 -12.33
C PRO A 182 -4.58 0.70 -13.28
N GLY A 183 -3.56 -0.09 -12.97
CA GLY A 183 -2.41 -0.33 -13.84
C GLY A 183 -2.66 -1.45 -14.85
N THR A 184 -3.38 -2.49 -14.42
CA THR A 184 -3.80 -3.63 -15.24
C THR A 184 -5.32 -3.81 -15.26
N LYS A 185 -5.81 -4.71 -16.11
CA LYS A 185 -7.21 -5.17 -16.09
C LYS A 185 -7.40 -6.14 -14.92
N SER A 186 -8.28 -5.80 -13.99
CA SER A 186 -8.57 -6.60 -12.80
C SER A 186 -10.07 -6.73 -12.60
N THR A 187 -10.54 -7.88 -12.12
CA THR A 187 -11.90 -8.04 -11.55
C THR A 187 -11.91 -7.93 -10.03
N GLY A 188 -10.76 -7.65 -9.41
CA GLY A 188 -10.63 -7.40 -7.97
C GLY A 188 -10.75 -5.93 -7.60
N PRO A 189 -10.68 -5.63 -6.29
CA PRO A 189 -10.76 -4.28 -5.75
C PRO A 189 -9.45 -3.49 -5.90
N CYS A 190 -9.48 -2.16 -5.72
CA CYS A 190 -8.25 -1.42 -5.45
C CYS A 190 -7.80 -1.61 -3.99
N LEU A 191 -8.75 -1.48 -3.06
CA LEU A 191 -8.54 -1.63 -1.64
C LEU A 191 -9.43 -2.75 -1.12
N GLU A 192 -8.82 -3.72 -0.46
CA GLU A 192 -9.51 -4.79 0.25
C GLU A 192 -9.31 -4.60 1.75
N ASP A 193 -10.41 -4.59 2.49
CA ASP A 193 -10.41 -4.48 3.94
C ASP A 193 -10.89 -5.80 4.53
N ASN A 194 -10.03 -6.44 5.31
CA ASN A 194 -10.33 -7.65 6.06
C ASN A 194 -9.89 -7.50 7.52
N ALA A 195 -10.02 -6.28 8.06
CA ALA A 195 -9.73 -5.92 9.45
C ALA A 195 -11.03 -5.58 10.19
N GLN A 196 -10.94 -4.84 11.31
CA GLN A 196 -12.08 -4.41 12.11
C GLN A 196 -12.00 -2.91 12.42
N HIS A 197 -13.12 -2.20 12.37
CA HIS A 197 -13.19 -0.77 12.67
C HIS A 197 -12.28 0.08 11.76
N THR A 198 -12.23 -0.26 10.48
CA THR A 198 -11.46 0.46 9.47
C THR A 198 -12.16 1.76 9.06
N ARG A 199 -11.39 2.82 8.82
CA ARG A 199 -11.87 4.09 8.24
C ARG A 199 -11.16 4.38 6.94
N ILE A 200 -11.91 4.51 5.85
CA ILE A 200 -11.43 4.85 4.51
C ILE A 200 -12.00 6.22 4.14
N LEU A 201 -11.15 7.24 4.16
CA LEU A 201 -11.58 8.64 4.07
C LEU A 201 -11.01 9.32 2.82
N GLY A 202 -11.87 9.92 2.00
CA GLY A 202 -11.44 10.73 0.85
C GLY A 202 -10.77 9.94 -0.28
N MET A 203 -11.14 8.66 -0.45
CA MET A 203 -10.60 7.85 -1.54
C MET A 203 -11.12 8.33 -2.90
N THR A 204 -10.25 8.45 -3.90
CA THR A 204 -10.60 8.83 -5.27
C THR A 204 -10.26 7.71 -6.24
N ALA A 205 -11.23 7.31 -7.07
CA ALA A 205 -10.97 6.43 -8.20
C ALA A 205 -10.53 7.26 -9.43
N MET A 206 -9.42 6.87 -10.04
CA MET A 206 -8.85 7.52 -11.23
C MET A 206 -8.78 6.53 -12.39
N GLY A 207 -9.27 6.94 -13.55
CA GLY A 207 -9.25 6.13 -14.77
C GLY A 207 -7.85 5.90 -15.33
N ASN A 208 -7.67 4.81 -16.07
CA ASN A 208 -6.50 4.57 -16.88
C ASN A 208 -6.90 3.87 -18.19
N PRO A 209 -6.64 4.46 -19.38
CA PRO A 209 -7.05 3.84 -20.63
C PRO A 209 -6.58 2.38 -20.76
N GLY A 210 -7.52 1.48 -21.01
CA GLY A 210 -7.24 0.05 -21.21
C GLY A 210 -7.13 -0.79 -19.93
N SER A 211 -7.22 -0.18 -18.75
CA SER A 211 -7.15 -0.86 -17.44
C SER A 211 -8.34 -0.47 -16.57
N TYR A 212 -8.76 -1.37 -15.69
CA TYR A 212 -9.94 -1.20 -14.84
C TYR A 212 -9.85 -2.07 -13.58
N PHE A 213 -10.63 -1.71 -12.58
CA PHE A 213 -10.94 -2.54 -11.41
C PHE A 213 -12.30 -3.23 -11.56
N GLY A 214 -12.50 -4.31 -10.81
CA GLY A 214 -13.82 -4.88 -10.59
C GLY A 214 -14.59 -4.11 -9.52
N TYR A 215 -13.88 -3.64 -8.49
CA TYR A 215 -14.45 -2.86 -7.39
C TYR A 215 -13.48 -1.75 -6.99
N TYR A 216 -13.92 -0.67 -6.36
CA TYR A 216 -12.95 0.27 -5.76
C TYR A 216 -12.54 -0.19 -4.37
N ILE A 217 -13.52 -0.42 -3.51
CA ILE A 217 -13.35 -0.92 -2.16
C ILE A 217 -14.09 -2.26 -2.04
N GLN A 218 -13.40 -3.28 -1.56
CA GLN A 218 -14.01 -4.49 -1.05
C GLN A 218 -13.84 -4.52 0.45
N THR A 219 -14.90 -4.85 1.18
CA THR A 219 -14.83 -5.02 2.64
C THR A 219 -15.37 -6.37 3.03
N ASP A 220 -14.53 -7.11 3.73
CA ASP A 220 -14.71 -8.47 4.17
C ASP A 220 -14.65 -8.47 5.70
N ASN A 221 -15.62 -9.11 6.35
CA ASN A 221 -15.65 -9.35 7.80
C ASN A 221 -15.59 -8.14 8.75
N ASP A 222 -15.32 -6.90 8.30
CA ASP A 222 -15.24 -5.73 9.19
C ASP A 222 -16.60 -5.43 9.82
N GLN A 223 -16.70 -5.51 11.14
CA GLN A 223 -17.93 -5.30 11.91
C GLN A 223 -18.22 -3.82 12.26
N SER A 224 -17.42 -2.87 11.79
CA SER A 224 -17.57 -1.44 12.11
C SER A 224 -16.84 -0.51 11.13
N MET A 225 -16.93 -0.79 9.82
CA MET A 225 -16.25 0.00 8.80
C MET A 225 -16.89 1.39 8.60
N GLU A 226 -16.07 2.37 8.23
CA GLU A 226 -16.50 3.71 7.80
C GLU A 226 -15.88 4.03 6.45
N ILE A 227 -16.71 4.33 5.45
CA ILE A 227 -16.28 4.89 4.16
C ILE A 227 -16.88 6.28 4.04
N SER A 228 -16.02 7.30 3.91
CA SER A 228 -16.46 8.68 3.74
C SER A 228 -15.70 9.36 2.62
N GLY A 229 -16.36 10.23 1.86
CA GLY A 229 -15.69 11.01 0.83
C GLY A 229 -15.22 10.18 -0.38
N LEU A 230 -15.82 9.02 -0.65
CA LEU A 230 -15.48 8.22 -1.82
C LEU A 230 -15.90 8.97 -3.10
N ASN A 231 -14.94 9.23 -3.97
CA ASN A 231 -15.16 9.89 -5.25
C ASN A 231 -15.13 8.87 -6.40
N THR A 232 -16.29 8.62 -7.01
CA THR A 232 -16.49 7.60 -8.06
C THR A 232 -16.57 8.17 -9.47
N ASN A 233 -16.33 9.48 -9.66
CA ASN A 233 -16.54 10.20 -10.93
C ASN A 233 -15.72 9.67 -12.13
N SER A 234 -14.76 8.78 -11.93
CA SER A 234 -14.07 8.14 -13.03
C SER A 234 -15.00 7.23 -13.83
N THR A 235 -15.16 7.53 -15.11
CA THR A 235 -15.98 6.75 -16.05
C THR A 235 -15.27 5.53 -16.62
N THR A 236 -13.97 5.35 -16.32
CA THR A 236 -13.14 4.30 -16.92
C THR A 236 -12.41 3.43 -15.91
N ALA A 237 -12.43 3.79 -14.62
CA ALA A 237 -11.75 3.01 -13.59
C ALA A 237 -12.51 1.75 -13.18
N LEU A 238 -13.85 1.76 -13.26
CA LEU A 238 -14.69 0.63 -12.90
C LEU A 238 -15.14 -0.12 -14.15
N ARG A 239 -14.98 -1.45 -14.14
CA ARG A 239 -15.47 -2.29 -15.24
C ARG A 239 -16.98 -2.43 -15.19
N CYS A 240 -17.66 -2.07 -16.28
CA CYS A 240 -19.03 -2.48 -16.53
C CYS A 240 -19.26 -2.78 -18.01
N ASP A 241 -19.42 -4.07 -18.32
CA ASP A 241 -19.69 -4.61 -19.65
C ASP A 241 -20.71 -5.77 -19.56
N MET A 242 -21.02 -6.41 -20.68
CA MET A 242 -22.03 -7.49 -20.74
C MET A 242 -21.67 -8.74 -19.92
N SER A 243 -20.39 -8.94 -19.59
CA SER A 243 -19.89 -10.12 -18.87
C SER A 243 -19.62 -9.84 -17.38
N PHE A 244 -19.42 -8.58 -17.02
CA PHE A 244 -19.13 -8.17 -15.64
C PHE A 244 -19.53 -6.71 -15.45
N CYS A 245 -20.28 -6.41 -14.39
CA CYS A 245 -20.51 -5.04 -13.95
C CYS A 245 -20.19 -4.92 -12.46
N GLY A 246 -19.12 -4.16 -12.18
CA GLY A 246 -18.62 -3.90 -10.85
C GLY A 246 -19.42 -2.87 -10.09
N SER A 247 -19.08 -2.71 -8.81
CA SER A 247 -19.61 -1.67 -7.93
C SER A 247 -18.46 -0.89 -7.28
N ALA A 248 -18.72 0.37 -6.91
CA ALA A 248 -17.73 1.17 -6.20
C ALA A 248 -17.33 0.52 -4.86
N VAL A 249 -18.33 0.03 -4.12
CA VAL A 249 -18.15 -0.71 -2.88
C VAL A 249 -18.76 -2.10 -3.03
N TYR A 250 -18.01 -3.13 -2.66
CA TYR A 250 -18.42 -4.53 -2.71
C TYR A 250 -18.24 -5.20 -1.36
N ASN A 251 -19.32 -5.75 -0.83
CA ASN A 251 -19.32 -6.40 0.48
C ASN A 251 -19.76 -7.84 0.25
N PRO A 252 -18.85 -8.74 -0.14
CA PRO A 252 -19.18 -10.15 -0.20
C PRO A 252 -19.47 -10.65 1.23
N ALA A 253 -20.31 -11.67 1.33
CA ALA A 253 -20.37 -12.42 2.58
C ALA A 253 -19.01 -13.13 2.77
N GLY A 254 -18.28 -12.77 3.82
CA GLY A 254 -17.07 -13.47 4.22
C GLY A 254 -17.39 -14.86 4.79
N PRO A 255 -16.38 -15.74 4.92
CA PRO A 255 -16.56 -17.05 5.53
C PRO A 255 -16.88 -16.98 7.03
N ASP A 256 -16.49 -15.90 7.72
CA ASP A 256 -16.63 -15.74 9.17
C ASP A 256 -17.76 -14.79 9.54
N ASN A 257 -17.78 -13.56 9.02
CA ASN A 257 -18.82 -12.56 9.29
C ASN A 257 -19.15 -11.69 8.06
N ALA A 258 -20.33 -11.05 8.08
CA ALA A 258 -20.71 -10.08 7.06
C ALA A 258 -20.12 -8.70 7.38
N ALA A 259 -19.66 -7.94 6.39
CA ALA A 259 -19.21 -6.57 6.63
C ALA A 259 -20.39 -5.67 7.09
N VAL A 260 -20.16 -4.88 8.15
CA VAL A 260 -21.11 -3.95 8.77
C VAL A 260 -20.46 -2.57 8.89
N GLY A 261 -21.14 -1.53 8.42
CA GLY A 261 -20.65 -0.18 8.59
C GLY A 261 -21.49 0.89 7.90
N TRP A 262 -20.85 2.03 7.67
CA TRP A 262 -21.49 3.24 7.17
C TRP A 262 -20.75 3.81 5.96
N ILE A 263 -21.51 4.23 4.97
CA ILE A 263 -21.02 4.94 3.79
C ILE A 263 -21.73 6.30 3.76
N HIS A 264 -20.98 7.39 3.76
CA HIS A 264 -21.54 8.74 3.70
C HIS A 264 -20.64 9.69 2.91
N ASP A 265 -21.18 10.88 2.60
CA ASP A 265 -20.46 11.96 1.91
C ASP A 265 -19.73 11.52 0.63
N SER A 266 -20.28 10.54 -0.09
CA SER A 266 -19.72 9.95 -1.30
C SER A 266 -20.57 10.33 -2.53
N ASN A 267 -19.98 10.29 -3.73
CA ASN A 267 -20.67 10.62 -4.99
C ASN A 267 -20.69 9.47 -6.01
#